data_AF-A0A1I6U9T2-F1
#
_entry.id   AF-A0A1I6U9T2-F1
#
_cell.length_a   1.000
_cell.length_b   1.000
_cell.length_c   1.000
_cell.angle_alpha   90.00
_cell.angle_beta   90.00
_cell.angle_gamma   90.00
#
_symmetry.space_group_name_H-M   'P 1'
#
loop_
_entity.id
_entity.type
_entity.pdbx_description
1 polymer ?
#
loop_
_entity_poly.entity_id
_entity_poly.type
_entity_poly.pdbx_seq_one_letter_code
_entity_poly.pdbx_strand_id
1 'polypeptide(L)'
;MFTCINYSIFLKQSSELKKVETALFDVAISNTMSEYNTYSLEETFNVITQKKQLNIYHNGSSIVERELQKFFFTYRELHQYYGVLHGVDDQAGNYLQEIIQDSEIFFNSLVKYYKHESFKANDGEDLYLISLKDEAYEGSEIISAIIKDLENIRSEVYEDNALENGEKWQEIVIKNEEYAQSVKAQQGLERIQQLIKMWSK
;
A
#
# COMPACT_ATOMS: atom_id res chain seq x y z
N MET A 1 -27.51 -3.99 32.92
CA MET A 1 -27.94 -2.84 32.10
C MET A 1 -27.29 -1.60 32.72
N PHE A 2 -26.07 -1.27 32.30
CA PHE A 2 -25.36 -0.08 32.77
C PHE A 2 -25.51 1.00 31.71
N THR A 3 -26.26 2.03 32.09
CA THR A 3 -26.61 3.21 31.34
C THR A 3 -25.40 4.09 31.09
N CYS A 4 -25.31 4.60 29.85
CA CYS A 4 -24.40 5.59 29.34
C CYS A 4 -24.23 6.77 30.31
N ILE A 5 -23.10 6.82 31.01
CA ILE A 5 -22.67 7.99 31.76
C ILE A 5 -21.84 8.88 30.82
N ASN A 6 -22.43 10.01 30.43
CA ASN A 6 -21.78 11.29 30.12
C ASN A 6 -20.62 11.31 29.10
N TYR A 7 -20.89 10.99 27.83
CA TYR A 7 -20.03 11.48 26.72
C TYR A 7 -20.17 13.00 26.48
N SER A 8 -21.23 13.63 26.99
CA SER A 8 -21.54 15.06 26.81
C SER A 8 -20.73 16.01 27.70
N ILE A 9 -19.97 15.51 28.68
CA ILE A 9 -19.07 16.34 29.51
C ILE A 9 -17.67 16.49 28.87
N PHE A 10 -17.29 15.65 27.92
CA PHE A 10 -15.98 15.72 27.24
C PHE A 10 -15.89 16.81 26.16
N LEU A 11 -17.04 17.30 25.67
CA LEU A 11 -17.11 18.29 24.59
C LEU A 11 -16.70 19.72 24.98
N LYS A 12 -16.36 19.97 26.24
CA LYS A 12 -15.81 21.26 26.73
C LYS A 12 -14.27 21.29 26.85
N GLN A 13 -13.56 20.22 26.49
CA GLN A 13 -12.08 20.15 26.42
C GLN A 13 -11.53 20.36 24.98
N SER A 14 -12.28 21.08 24.16
CA SER A 14 -12.32 20.99 22.70
C SER A 14 -11.17 21.63 21.90
N SER A 15 -10.11 22.14 22.52
CA SER A 15 -8.96 22.73 21.80
C SER A 15 -7.66 21.94 21.95
N GLU A 16 -7.36 21.41 23.14
CA GLU A 16 -6.14 20.64 23.39
C GLU A 16 -6.22 19.24 22.76
N LEU A 17 -7.37 18.55 22.88
CA LEU A 17 -7.60 17.28 22.17
C LEU A 17 -7.48 17.46 20.67
N LYS A 18 -8.14 18.49 20.12
CA LYS A 18 -8.07 18.80 18.68
C LYS A 18 -6.64 19.12 18.21
N LYS A 19 -5.83 19.79 19.04
CA LYS A 19 -4.40 20.02 18.75
C LYS A 19 -3.57 18.73 18.81
N VAL A 20 -3.83 17.85 19.77
CA VAL A 20 -3.13 16.56 19.90
C VAL A 20 -3.49 15.65 18.74
N GLU A 21 -4.76 15.62 18.37
CA GLU A 21 -5.30 14.95 17.19
C GLU A 21 -4.63 15.44 15.90
N THR A 22 -4.59 16.76 15.67
CA THR A 22 -3.87 17.36 14.54
C THR A 22 -2.37 17.05 14.59
N ALA A 23 -1.72 17.11 15.75
CA ALA A 23 -0.29 16.83 15.86
C ALA A 23 0.07 15.36 15.61
N LEU A 24 -0.76 14.41 16.07
CA LEU A 24 -0.57 12.98 15.77
C LEU A 24 -0.76 12.72 14.28
N PHE A 25 -1.77 13.36 13.70
CA PHE A 25 -2.03 13.34 12.28
C PHE A 25 -0.83 13.91 11.48
N ASP A 26 -0.31 15.08 11.85
CA ASP A 26 0.82 15.72 11.19
C ASP A 26 2.11 14.87 11.29
N VAL A 27 2.36 14.24 12.44
CA VAL A 27 3.50 13.32 12.62
C VAL A 27 3.35 12.08 11.76
N ALA A 28 2.15 11.50 11.69
CA ALA A 28 1.84 10.38 10.82
C ALA A 28 2.09 10.70 9.36
N ILE A 29 1.56 11.85 8.91
CA ILE A 29 1.73 12.35 7.55
C ILE A 29 3.19 12.67 7.25
N SER A 30 3.91 13.31 8.17
CA SER A 30 5.33 13.64 7.99
C SER A 30 6.20 12.38 7.87
N ASN A 31 5.98 11.38 8.72
CA ASN A 31 6.71 10.12 8.66
C ASN A 31 6.37 9.36 7.37
N THR A 32 5.08 9.30 7.06
CA THR A 32 4.55 8.74 5.82
C THR A 32 5.22 9.38 4.60
N MET A 33 5.08 10.69 4.40
CA MET A 33 5.58 11.44 3.24
C MET A 33 7.09 11.31 3.03
N SER A 34 7.88 11.21 4.11
CA SER A 34 9.33 11.04 4.00
C SER A 34 9.74 9.66 3.45
N GLU A 35 8.90 8.64 3.65
CA GLU A 35 9.12 7.27 3.16
C GLU A 35 8.29 6.95 1.92
N TYR A 36 7.24 7.74 1.63
CA TYR A 36 6.28 7.60 0.54
C TYR A 36 6.78 8.15 -0.80
N ASN A 37 8.08 8.07 -1.04
CA ASN A 37 8.64 8.46 -2.31
C ASN A 37 8.34 7.36 -3.34
N THR A 38 7.12 7.33 -3.87
CA THR A 38 6.61 6.27 -4.75
C THR A 38 7.33 6.18 -6.10
N TYR A 39 8.22 7.13 -6.39
CA TYR A 39 9.16 7.07 -7.52
C TYR A 39 9.91 5.72 -7.59
N SER A 40 10.32 5.16 -6.45
CA SER A 40 10.98 3.84 -6.43
C SER A 40 10.05 2.70 -6.88
N LEU A 41 8.77 2.76 -6.50
CA LEU A 41 7.77 1.75 -6.82
C LEU A 41 7.33 1.85 -8.29
N GLU A 42 7.12 3.06 -8.80
CA GLU A 42 6.82 3.32 -10.22
C GLU A 42 8.00 2.88 -11.11
N GLU A 43 9.23 3.24 -10.76
CA GLU A 43 10.43 2.78 -11.48
C GLU A 43 10.56 1.26 -11.46
N THR A 44 10.30 0.63 -10.32
CA THR A 44 10.36 -0.82 -10.19
C THR A 44 9.29 -1.51 -11.04
N PHE A 45 8.05 -1.00 -11.04
CA PHE A 45 7.00 -1.54 -11.90
C PHE A 45 7.28 -1.25 -13.38
N ASN A 46 7.82 -0.09 -13.74
CA ASN A 46 8.24 0.20 -15.11
C ASN A 46 9.30 -0.81 -15.60
N VAL A 47 10.26 -1.18 -14.75
CA VAL A 47 11.21 -2.25 -15.06
C VAL A 47 10.49 -3.58 -15.30
N ILE A 48 9.54 -3.94 -14.44
CA ILE A 48 8.77 -5.18 -14.58
C ILE A 48 7.95 -5.19 -15.86
N THR A 49 7.21 -4.13 -16.17
CA THR A 49 6.33 -4.07 -17.35
C THR A 49 7.14 -4.01 -18.64
N GLN A 50 8.19 -3.19 -18.70
CA GLN A 50 8.96 -3.00 -19.95
C GLN A 50 9.94 -4.14 -20.21
N LYS A 51 10.64 -4.61 -19.17
CA LYS A 51 11.70 -5.62 -19.32
C LYS A 51 11.21 -7.03 -19.02
N LYS A 52 10.00 -7.20 -18.48
CA LYS A 52 9.45 -8.48 -18.03
C LYS A 52 10.37 -9.16 -17.02
N GLN A 53 10.88 -8.38 -16.07
CA GLN A 53 11.93 -8.80 -15.15
C GLN A 53 11.62 -8.34 -13.73
N LEU A 54 11.78 -9.24 -12.77
CA LEU A 54 11.75 -8.93 -11.35
C LEU A 54 13.16 -9.00 -10.78
N ASN A 55 13.59 -7.92 -10.11
CA ASN A 55 14.87 -7.86 -9.41
C ASN A 55 14.70 -8.34 -7.96
N ILE A 56 15.68 -9.11 -7.49
CA ILE A 56 15.74 -9.69 -6.15
C ILE A 56 17.08 -9.34 -5.54
N TYR A 57 17.07 -9.00 -4.25
CA TYR A 57 18.27 -8.81 -3.45
C TYR A 57 18.99 -10.13 -3.16
N HIS A 58 20.25 -10.02 -2.71
CA HIS A 58 21.08 -11.18 -2.41
C HIS A 58 20.51 -12.12 -1.33
N ASN A 59 19.64 -11.59 -0.47
CA ASN A 59 18.97 -12.30 0.63
C ASN A 59 17.68 -13.02 0.18
N GLY A 60 17.30 -12.91 -1.10
CA GLY A 60 16.08 -13.49 -1.65
C GLY A 60 14.84 -12.60 -1.53
N SER A 61 14.91 -11.42 -0.91
CA SER A 61 13.77 -10.48 -0.89
C SER A 61 13.60 -9.76 -2.23
N SER A 62 12.35 -9.62 -2.67
CA SER A 62 12.03 -8.87 -3.89
C SER A 62 12.16 -7.37 -3.62
N ILE A 63 12.68 -6.59 -4.59
CA ILE A 63 12.68 -5.13 -4.47
C ILE A 63 11.23 -4.61 -4.33
N VAL A 64 10.30 -5.21 -5.08
CA VAL A 64 8.88 -4.84 -5.03
C VAL A 64 8.27 -5.14 -3.67
N GLU A 65 8.63 -6.26 -3.04
CA GLU A 65 8.12 -6.62 -1.70
C GLU A 65 8.45 -5.53 -0.69
N ARG A 66 9.71 -5.07 -0.66
CA ARG A 66 10.15 -4.02 0.26
C ARG A 66 9.41 -2.70 0.03
N GLU A 67 9.17 -2.34 -1.23
CA GLU A 67 8.47 -1.11 -1.57
C GLU A 67 6.95 -1.23 -1.28
N LEU A 68 6.34 -2.39 -1.52
CA LEU A 68 4.96 -2.67 -1.13
C LEU A 68 4.76 -2.65 0.39
N GLN A 69 5.74 -3.13 1.17
CA GLN A 69 5.68 -3.07 2.64
C GLN A 69 5.69 -1.63 3.17
N LYS A 70 6.46 -0.72 2.56
CA LYS A 70 6.41 0.71 2.90
C LYS A 70 5.06 1.32 2.58
N PHE A 71 4.52 0.98 1.41
CA PHE A 71 3.20 1.41 0.96
C PHE A 71 2.10 0.90 1.90
N PHE A 72 2.14 -0.38 2.28
CA PHE A 72 1.27 -0.98 3.29
C PHE A 72 1.34 -0.27 4.63
N PHE A 73 2.56 -0.06 5.15
CA PHE A 73 2.78 0.61 6.42
C PHE A 73 2.13 1.99 6.42
N THR A 74 2.38 2.77 5.38
CA THR A 74 1.76 4.09 5.21
C THR A 74 0.24 4.03 5.30
N TYR A 75 -0.42 3.19 4.50
CA TYR A 75 -1.88 3.14 4.50
C TYR A 75 -2.45 2.67 5.82
N ARG A 76 -1.79 1.71 6.46
CA ARG A 76 -2.18 1.22 7.78
C ARG A 76 -2.09 2.33 8.82
N GLU A 77 -0.99 3.08 8.84
CA GLU A 77 -0.82 4.21 9.75
C GLU A 77 -1.90 5.26 9.49
N LEU A 78 -2.06 5.72 8.24
CA LEU A 78 -3.12 6.67 7.84
C LEU A 78 -4.52 6.22 8.33
N HIS A 79 -4.84 4.95 8.13
CA HIS A 79 -6.11 4.37 8.55
C HIS A 79 -6.28 4.37 10.08
N GLN A 80 -5.23 4.00 10.83
CA GLN A 80 -5.27 4.03 12.29
C GLN A 80 -5.52 5.44 12.83
N TYR A 81 -4.86 6.46 12.25
CA TYR A 81 -5.10 7.84 12.63
C TYR A 81 -6.53 8.28 12.27
N TYR A 82 -7.05 7.89 11.10
CA TYR A 82 -8.44 8.14 10.73
C TYR A 82 -9.44 7.57 11.76
N GLY A 83 -9.26 6.29 12.14
CA GLY A 83 -10.13 5.63 13.12
C GLY A 83 -10.10 6.27 14.52
N VAL A 84 -8.94 6.79 14.95
CA VAL A 84 -8.81 7.54 16.21
C VAL A 84 -9.56 8.87 16.16
N LEU A 85 -9.53 9.57 15.03
CA LEU A 85 -10.10 10.92 14.87
C LEU A 85 -11.62 10.93 14.62
N HIS A 86 -12.12 9.95 13.87
CA HIS A 86 -13.48 10.00 13.33
C HIS A 86 -14.37 8.85 13.79
N GLY A 87 -13.83 7.96 14.63
CA GLY A 87 -14.49 6.73 15.05
C GLY A 87 -14.14 5.57 14.12
N VAL A 88 -14.01 4.38 14.69
CA VAL A 88 -13.65 3.18 13.95
C VAL A 88 -14.87 2.74 13.13
N ASP A 89 -14.73 2.73 11.81
CA ASP A 89 -15.51 1.83 10.97
C ASP A 89 -14.67 0.57 10.79
N ASP A 90 -15.03 -0.52 11.49
CA ASP A 90 -14.29 -1.78 11.48
C ASP A 90 -14.19 -2.41 10.06
N GLN A 91 -14.94 -1.89 9.09
CA GLN A 91 -14.90 -2.32 7.68
C GLN A 91 -14.01 -1.46 6.79
N ALA A 92 -13.78 -0.19 7.13
CA ALA A 92 -12.80 0.64 6.44
C ALA A 92 -11.40 0.09 6.77
N GLY A 93 -10.54 -0.07 5.76
CA GLY A 93 -9.14 -0.45 5.94
C GLY A 93 -8.84 -1.93 5.73
N ASN A 94 -9.82 -2.83 5.74
CA ASN A 94 -9.56 -4.26 5.55
C ASN A 94 -9.27 -4.59 4.07
N TYR A 95 -10.05 -4.03 3.14
CA TYR A 95 -9.97 -4.42 1.74
C TYR A 95 -8.67 -3.98 1.07
N LEU A 96 -8.21 -2.74 1.31
CA LEU A 96 -6.94 -2.27 0.76
C LEU A 96 -5.76 -3.03 1.37
N GLN A 97 -5.81 -3.32 2.67
CA GLN A 97 -4.78 -4.10 3.35
C GLN A 97 -4.69 -5.51 2.77
N GLU A 98 -5.83 -6.18 2.54
CA GLU A 98 -5.89 -7.49 1.88
C GLU A 98 -5.26 -7.47 0.50
N ILE A 99 -5.56 -6.45 -0.33
CA ILE A 99 -4.99 -6.31 -1.67
C ILE A 99 -3.47 -6.18 -1.63
N ILE A 100 -2.94 -5.37 -0.72
CA ILE A 100 -1.49 -5.15 -0.61
C ILE A 100 -0.80 -6.42 -0.06
N GLN A 101 -1.40 -7.10 0.92
CA GLN A 101 -0.89 -8.36 1.47
C GLN A 101 -0.84 -9.47 0.40
N ASP A 102 -1.90 -9.63 -0.38
CA ASP A 102 -1.92 -10.62 -1.47
C ASP A 102 -0.88 -10.28 -2.55
N SER A 103 -0.65 -8.99 -2.81
CA SER A 103 0.43 -8.54 -3.70
C SER A 103 1.82 -8.91 -3.17
N GLU A 104 2.06 -8.76 -1.87
CA GLU A 104 3.30 -9.19 -1.22
C GLU A 104 3.50 -10.72 -1.34
N ILE A 105 2.46 -11.49 -1.02
CA ILE A 105 2.46 -12.96 -1.12
C ILE A 105 2.71 -13.42 -2.56
N PHE A 106 2.17 -12.71 -3.55
CA PHE A 106 2.42 -12.97 -4.95
C PHE A 106 3.91 -12.87 -5.31
N PHE A 107 4.58 -11.75 -4.98
CA PHE A 107 6.01 -11.60 -5.29
C PHE A 107 6.88 -12.58 -4.51
N ASN A 108 6.52 -12.87 -3.26
CA ASN A 108 7.19 -13.89 -2.46
C ASN A 108 7.03 -15.30 -3.03
N SER A 109 5.89 -15.58 -3.66
CA SER A 109 5.69 -16.82 -4.41
C SER A 109 6.60 -16.85 -5.64
N LEU A 110 6.67 -15.77 -6.43
CA LEU A 110 7.54 -15.72 -7.61
C LEU A 110 9.00 -16.06 -7.28
N VAL A 111 9.55 -15.46 -6.23
CA VAL A 111 10.92 -15.74 -5.75
C VAL A 111 11.14 -17.23 -5.48
N LYS A 112 10.15 -17.91 -4.87
CA LYS A 112 10.25 -19.33 -4.50
C LYS A 112 10.14 -20.26 -5.71
N TYR A 113 9.29 -19.91 -6.68
CA TYR A 113 8.90 -20.84 -7.75
C TYR A 113 9.69 -20.66 -9.04
N TYR A 114 10.20 -19.47 -9.32
CA TYR A 114 10.93 -19.22 -10.55
C TYR A 114 12.44 -19.32 -10.33
N LYS A 115 13.12 -19.89 -11.34
CA LYS A 115 14.58 -19.85 -11.38
C LYS A 115 15.04 -18.41 -11.51
N HIS A 116 16.04 -18.04 -10.73
CA HIS A 116 16.67 -16.74 -10.77
C HIS A 116 18.12 -16.86 -11.26
N GLU A 117 18.54 -15.91 -12.08
CA GLU A 117 19.92 -15.82 -12.58
C GLU A 117 20.65 -14.72 -11.83
N SER A 118 21.90 -14.95 -11.45
CA SER A 118 22.72 -13.92 -10.83
C SER A 118 23.25 -12.95 -11.88
N PHE A 119 23.21 -11.66 -11.56
CA PHE A 119 23.87 -10.62 -12.33
C PHE A 119 24.48 -9.59 -11.39
N LYS A 120 25.59 -8.96 -11.82
CA LYS A 120 26.19 -7.88 -11.05
C LYS A 120 25.54 -6.56 -11.42
N ALA A 121 24.97 -5.88 -10.43
CA ALA A 121 24.56 -4.50 -10.57
C ALA A 121 25.77 -3.56 -10.71
N ASN A 122 25.54 -2.36 -11.24
CA ASN A 122 26.61 -1.38 -11.50
C ASN A 122 27.27 -0.84 -10.21
N ASP A 123 26.60 -0.98 -9.07
CA ASP A 123 27.09 -0.64 -7.73
C ASP A 123 27.88 -1.79 -7.07
N GLY A 124 27.99 -2.95 -7.74
CA GLY A 124 28.72 -4.11 -7.25
C GLY A 124 27.89 -5.05 -6.37
N GLU A 125 26.60 -4.78 -6.16
CA GLU A 125 25.72 -5.72 -5.49
C GLU A 125 25.37 -6.91 -6.40
N ASP A 126 25.41 -8.12 -5.84
CA ASP A 126 24.91 -9.31 -6.51
C ASP A 126 23.38 -9.28 -6.45
N LEU A 127 22.75 -8.92 -7.57
CA LEU A 127 21.31 -8.99 -7.74
C LEU A 127 20.95 -10.30 -8.46
N TYR A 128 19.76 -10.81 -8.15
CA TYR A 128 19.19 -11.93 -8.87
C TYR A 128 18.00 -11.45 -9.70
N LEU A 129 17.83 -12.01 -10.90
CA LEU A 129 16.72 -11.67 -11.79
C LEU A 129 15.81 -12.86 -11.99
N ILE A 130 14.49 -12.63 -11.96
CA ILE A 130 13.49 -13.55 -12.50
C ILE A 130 12.97 -12.97 -13.81
N SER A 131 13.05 -13.77 -14.87
CA SER A 131 12.33 -13.48 -16.11
C SER A 131 10.85 -13.82 -15.94
N LEU A 132 9.99 -12.82 -16.04
CA LEU A 132 8.54 -12.95 -15.92
C LEU A 132 7.97 -13.36 -17.27
N LYS A 133 7.36 -14.55 -17.32
CA LYS A 133 6.62 -15.04 -18.49
C LYS A 133 5.22 -15.46 -18.04
N ASP A 134 4.28 -15.41 -18.97
CA ASP A 134 2.93 -15.95 -18.81
C ASP A 134 2.24 -15.39 -17.56
N GLU A 135 1.79 -16.26 -16.65
CA GLU A 135 1.03 -15.89 -15.46
C GLU A 135 1.79 -14.96 -14.50
N ALA A 136 3.13 -15.09 -14.41
CA ALA A 136 3.94 -14.23 -13.56
C ALA A 136 3.97 -12.77 -14.06
N TYR A 137 3.97 -12.61 -15.38
CA TYR A 137 3.90 -11.29 -16.00
C TYR A 137 2.50 -10.71 -15.84
N GLU A 138 1.45 -11.50 -16.10
CA GLU A 138 0.06 -11.09 -15.92
C GLU A 138 -0.22 -10.59 -14.50
N GLY A 139 0.14 -11.36 -13.47
CA GLY A 139 -0.09 -10.94 -12.09
C GLY A 139 0.67 -9.67 -11.71
N SER A 140 1.87 -9.47 -12.27
CA SER A 140 2.62 -8.24 -12.07
C SER A 140 1.98 -7.01 -12.73
N GLU A 141 1.36 -7.18 -13.91
CA GLU A 141 0.60 -6.11 -14.57
C GLU A 141 -0.66 -5.72 -13.78
N ILE A 142 -1.35 -6.70 -13.19
CA ILE A 142 -2.52 -6.46 -12.33
C ILE A 142 -2.11 -5.62 -11.12
N ILE A 143 -1.06 -6.04 -10.39
CA ILE A 143 -0.59 -5.31 -9.20
C ILE A 143 -0.11 -3.90 -9.59
N SER A 144 0.64 -3.76 -10.69
CA SER A 144 1.07 -2.45 -11.18
C SER A 144 -0.11 -1.52 -11.48
N ALA A 145 -1.19 -2.03 -12.09
CA ALA A 145 -2.39 -1.25 -12.36
C ALA A 145 -3.11 -0.81 -11.08
N ILE A 146 -3.17 -1.68 -10.06
CA ILE A 146 -3.75 -1.36 -8.74
C ILE A 146 -2.98 -0.22 -8.08
N ILE A 147 -1.66 -0.35 -8.01
CA ILE A 147 -0.80 0.68 -7.41
C ILE A 147 -0.95 2.01 -8.14
N LYS A 148 -0.99 2.00 -9.47
CA LYS A 148 -1.17 3.22 -10.26
C LYS A 148 -2.51 3.90 -10.01
N ASP A 149 -3.60 3.13 -9.84
CA ASP A 149 -4.90 3.70 -9.50
C ASP A 149 -4.86 4.38 -8.12
N LEU A 150 -4.23 3.76 -7.13
CA LEU A 150 -4.05 4.34 -5.79
C LEU A 150 -3.19 5.61 -5.80
N GLU A 151 -2.13 5.63 -6.64
CA GLU A 151 -1.33 6.83 -6.87
C GLU A 151 -2.13 7.95 -7.53
N ASN A 152 -3.00 7.62 -8.50
CA ASN A 152 -3.88 8.61 -9.12
C ASN A 152 -4.87 9.19 -8.11
N ILE A 153 -5.49 8.35 -7.26
CA ILE A 153 -6.37 8.80 -6.17
C ILE A 153 -5.62 9.78 -5.27
N ARG A 154 -4.38 9.44 -4.88
CA ARG A 154 -3.53 10.35 -4.12
C ARG A 154 -3.34 11.65 -4.89
N SER A 155 -2.86 11.61 -6.13
CA SER A 155 -2.56 12.80 -6.94
C SER A 155 -3.77 13.70 -7.17
N GLU A 156 -4.97 13.14 -7.31
CA GLU A 156 -6.22 13.89 -7.45
C GLU A 156 -6.59 14.66 -6.18
N VAL A 157 -6.29 14.10 -5.01
CA VAL A 157 -6.63 14.71 -3.72
C VAL A 157 -5.48 15.57 -3.17
N TYR A 158 -4.25 15.20 -3.48
CA TYR A 158 -3.01 15.74 -2.97
C TYR A 158 -2.37 16.73 -3.96
N GLU A 159 -2.84 17.98 -3.96
CA GLU A 159 -2.16 19.12 -4.60
C GLU A 159 -1.12 19.77 -3.66
N ASP A 160 -0.16 20.50 -4.23
CA ASP A 160 0.86 21.30 -3.53
C ASP A 160 0.22 22.06 -2.34
N ASN A 161 0.70 21.80 -1.10
CA ASN A 161 0.22 22.28 0.22
C ASN A 161 -0.72 21.36 1.03
N ALA A 162 -0.88 20.09 0.68
CA ALA A 162 -1.71 19.15 1.46
C ALA A 162 -1.09 18.60 2.76
N LEU A 163 0.11 19.05 3.14
CA LEU A 163 0.77 18.69 4.42
C LEU A 163 -0.02 19.16 5.66
N GLU A 164 -0.85 20.20 5.52
CA GLU A 164 -1.56 20.83 6.64
C GLU A 164 -3.08 20.59 6.59
N ASN A 165 -3.57 19.77 5.64
CA ASN A 165 -5.00 19.61 5.40
C ASN A 165 -5.48 18.18 5.70
N GLY A 166 -5.89 17.94 6.95
CA GLY A 166 -6.45 16.66 7.39
C GLY A 166 -7.69 16.20 6.63
N GLU A 167 -8.50 17.11 6.07
CA GLU A 167 -9.69 16.75 5.28
C GLU A 167 -9.29 16.05 3.96
N LYS A 168 -8.21 16.50 3.32
CA LYS A 168 -7.68 15.86 2.09
C LYS A 168 -7.21 14.43 2.36
N TRP A 169 -6.60 14.18 3.50
CA TRP A 169 -6.15 12.83 3.83
C TRP A 169 -7.29 11.90 4.23
N GLN A 170 -8.30 12.42 4.92
CA GLN A 170 -9.55 11.70 5.10
C GLN A 170 -10.15 11.30 3.75
N GLU A 171 -10.18 12.21 2.79
CA GLU A 171 -10.68 11.94 1.45
C GLU A 171 -9.84 10.85 0.74
N ILE A 172 -8.51 10.85 0.92
CA ILE A 172 -7.64 9.77 0.41
C ILE A 172 -8.03 8.43 1.02
N VAL A 173 -8.17 8.32 2.35
CA VAL A 173 -8.54 7.05 3.01
C VAL A 173 -9.88 6.55 2.47
N ILE A 174 -10.90 7.40 2.39
CA ILE A 174 -12.23 7.03 1.88
C ILE A 174 -12.14 6.55 0.43
N LYS A 175 -11.49 7.31 -0.46
CA LYS A 175 -11.38 6.96 -1.88
C LYS A 175 -10.61 5.66 -2.11
N ASN A 176 -9.59 5.36 -1.31
CA ASN A 176 -8.87 4.10 -1.45
C ASN A 176 -9.74 2.91 -1.01
N GLU A 177 -10.58 3.06 0.01
CA GLU A 177 -11.52 2.03 0.42
C GLU A 177 -12.63 1.81 -0.61
N GLU A 178 -13.17 2.89 -1.18
CA GLU A 178 -14.13 2.83 -2.29
C GLU A 178 -13.52 2.12 -3.50
N TYR A 179 -12.26 2.44 -3.83
CA TYR A 179 -11.52 1.77 -4.88
C TYR A 179 -11.29 0.29 -4.59
N ALA A 180 -10.87 -0.05 -3.38
CA ALA A 180 -10.62 -1.43 -2.98
C ALA A 180 -11.88 -2.29 -3.13
N GLN A 181 -13.06 -1.72 -2.88
CA GLN A 181 -14.36 -2.40 -3.06
C GLN A 181 -14.88 -2.37 -4.50
N SER A 182 -14.21 -1.66 -5.41
CA SER A 182 -14.62 -1.58 -6.81
C SER A 182 -14.51 -2.93 -7.51
N VAL A 183 -15.37 -3.16 -8.51
CA VAL A 183 -15.34 -4.37 -9.34
C VAL A 183 -13.95 -4.60 -9.96
N LYS A 184 -13.28 -3.53 -10.37
CA LYS A 184 -11.95 -3.58 -10.98
C LYS A 184 -10.91 -4.14 -10.00
N ALA A 185 -10.85 -3.59 -8.79
CA ALA A 185 -9.91 -4.03 -7.77
C ALA A 185 -10.18 -5.46 -7.33
N GLN A 186 -11.45 -5.81 -7.11
CA GLN A 186 -11.86 -7.16 -6.67
C GLN A 186 -11.55 -8.22 -7.72
N GLN A 187 -11.79 -7.95 -9.02
CA GLN A 187 -11.39 -8.86 -10.10
C GLN A 187 -9.87 -9.06 -10.17
N GLY A 188 -9.10 -7.98 -9.96
CA GLY A 188 -7.64 -8.07 -9.87
C GLY A 188 -7.19 -8.95 -8.71
N LEU A 189 -7.76 -8.73 -7.52
CA LEU A 189 -7.48 -9.51 -6.32
C LEU A 189 -7.79 -10.99 -6.49
N GLU A 190 -8.99 -11.32 -6.99
CA GLU A 190 -9.39 -12.71 -7.26
C GLU A 190 -8.39 -13.39 -8.22
N ARG A 191 -7.91 -12.66 -9.23
CA ARG A 191 -6.93 -13.19 -10.18
C ARG A 191 -5.58 -13.42 -9.51
N ILE A 192 -5.07 -12.47 -8.72
CA ILE A 192 -3.83 -12.62 -7.94
C ILE A 192 -3.91 -13.87 -7.05
N GLN A 193 -5.01 -14.04 -6.30
CA GLN A 193 -5.22 -15.19 -5.44
C GLN A 193 -5.25 -16.52 -6.20
N GLN A 194 -5.82 -16.55 -7.41
CA GLN A 194 -5.78 -17.74 -8.27
C GLN A 194 -4.35 -18.10 -8.68
N LEU A 195 -3.55 -17.11 -9.06
CA LEU A 195 -2.15 -17.32 -9.46
C LEU A 195 -1.31 -17.86 -8.30
N ILE A 196 -1.45 -17.27 -7.11
CA ILE A 196 -0.80 -17.76 -5.88
C ILE A 196 -1.15 -19.25 -5.63
N LYS A 197 -2.44 -19.61 -5.74
CA LYS A 197 -2.91 -20.99 -5.57
C LYS A 197 -2.37 -21.95 -6.63
N MET A 198 -2.11 -21.48 -7.86
CA MET A 198 -1.54 -22.32 -8.91
C MET A 198 -0.10 -22.72 -8.58
N TRP A 199 0.70 -21.81 -8.05
CA TRP A 199 2.09 -22.09 -7.70
C TRP A 199 2.24 -22.84 -6.38
N SER A 200 1.26 -22.72 -5.48
CA SER A 200 1.27 -23.40 -4.17
C SER A 200 0.97 -24.91 -4.20
N LYS A 201 0.82 -25.52 -5.38
CA LYS A 201 0.52 -26.95 -5.58
C LYS A 201 1.74 -27.72 -6.07
#